data_AF-A0A929AQE4-F1
#
_entry.id   AF-A0A929AQE4-F1
#
_cell.length_a   1.000
_cell.length_b   1.000
_cell.length_c   1.000
_cell.angle_alpha   90.00
_cell.angle_beta   90.00
_cell.angle_gamma   90.00
#
_symmetry.space_group_name_H-M   'P 1'
#
loop_
_entity.id
_entity.type
_entity.pdbx_description
1 polymer ?
#
loop_
_entity_poly.entity_id
_entity_poly.type
_entity_poly.pdbx_seq_one_letter_code
_entity_poly.pdbx_strand_id
1 'polypeptide(L)'
;MSVNETDDLTELRLWLVRLVVGFIALGLLVVLPYLWWLNVTPIDHVTPIDQQEAILGVKDFFELRNQAIKSVIASIQNFATVFGGIAILFNVYYGAKRAKALEKNAIAATENAIAATKNAEVAEQGQITERFTKAIEQLGSDNISIRLGGIYALERIAKDSVRDHWTIMEVLSAFVREKASLKEDLEAKKAEGEQQPQKLCTDIQAALTVIGQRDPEKDPQNKKLDLSNTDIRGANLREGKLQGVNLRKANLQGVNFDHANLQGAILKKANLKEASFYNTNLQGADLTKANLQEANFMEANLQGAILSNATMQKAKLWGTKLQGASLTIANLEEADLYQADLKGANLQGANFMGAKLQEVNFAESNLQGTKLQGADLTNAKNLNSQEISSAYGDSRTILPEDVVRPAHWK
;
A
#
# COMPACT_ATOMS: atom_id res chain seq x y z
N MET A 1 -0.87 -41.19 21.71
CA MET A 1 -1.51 -42.49 21.98
C MET A 1 -1.75 -43.18 20.63
N SER A 2 -0.71 -43.83 20.09
CA SER A 2 -0.77 -44.56 18.82
C SER A 2 -0.98 -46.04 19.14
N VAL A 3 -2.24 -46.46 19.22
CA VAL A 3 -2.59 -47.87 19.42
C VAL A 3 -2.92 -48.46 18.06
N ASN A 4 -1.98 -49.22 17.50
CA ASN A 4 -2.16 -50.48 16.75
C ASN A 4 -3.40 -50.67 15.82
N GLU A 5 -3.78 -49.68 15.01
CA GLU A 5 -4.82 -49.88 13.96
C GLU A 5 -4.38 -50.84 12.84
N THR A 6 -3.07 -51.03 12.63
CA THR A 6 -2.55 -52.00 11.67
C THR A 6 -2.73 -53.45 12.11
N ASP A 7 -2.65 -53.71 13.42
CA ASP A 7 -2.82 -55.05 13.99
C ASP A 7 -4.29 -55.50 13.90
N ASP A 8 -5.23 -54.58 14.14
CA ASP A 8 -6.66 -54.88 14.09
C ASP A 8 -7.14 -55.25 12.66
N LEU A 9 -6.55 -54.61 11.64
CA LEU A 9 -6.79 -54.95 10.23
C LEU A 9 -6.16 -56.29 9.83
N THR A 10 -5.04 -56.69 10.44
CA THR A 10 -4.41 -57.99 10.15
C THR A 10 -5.14 -59.13 10.84
N GLU A 11 -5.51 -58.94 12.11
CA GLU A 11 -6.36 -59.85 12.89
C GLU A 11 -7.70 -60.12 12.20
N LEU A 12 -8.39 -59.08 11.73
CA LEU A 12 -9.70 -59.23 11.07
C LEU A 12 -9.59 -59.89 9.68
N ARG A 13 -8.53 -59.59 8.92
CA ARG A 13 -8.25 -60.30 7.65
C ARG A 13 -7.98 -61.78 7.90
N LEU A 14 -7.22 -62.09 8.95
CA LEU A 14 -6.93 -63.46 9.35
C LEU A 14 -8.21 -64.18 9.80
N TRP A 15 -9.10 -63.49 10.51
CA TRP A 15 -10.42 -64.01 10.91
C TRP A 15 -11.32 -64.31 9.69
N LEU A 16 -11.38 -63.41 8.71
CA LEU A 16 -12.14 -63.63 7.47
C LEU A 16 -11.59 -64.79 6.64
N VAL A 17 -10.26 -64.91 6.51
CA VAL A 17 -9.63 -66.06 5.85
C VAL A 17 -9.97 -67.35 6.58
N ARG A 18 -9.87 -67.37 7.92
CA ARG A 18 -10.26 -68.54 8.74
C ARG A 18 -11.74 -68.89 8.60
N LEU A 19 -12.62 -67.90 8.50
CA LEU A 19 -14.05 -68.10 8.32
C LEU A 19 -14.35 -68.68 6.93
N VAL A 20 -13.77 -68.13 5.86
CA VAL A 20 -13.92 -68.65 4.49
C VAL A 20 -13.36 -70.08 4.39
N VAL A 21 -12.17 -70.34 4.95
CA VAL A 21 -11.58 -71.69 4.97
C VAL A 21 -12.44 -72.67 5.79
N GLY A 22 -12.97 -72.25 6.93
CA GLY A 22 -13.87 -73.05 7.77
C GLY A 22 -15.16 -73.45 7.05
N PHE A 23 -15.74 -72.55 6.24
CA PHE A 23 -16.95 -72.85 5.47
C PHE A 23 -16.67 -73.67 4.20
N ILE A 24 -15.50 -73.52 3.57
CA ILE A 24 -15.07 -74.45 2.51
C ILE A 24 -14.93 -75.86 3.08
N ALA A 25 -14.34 -76.00 4.27
CA ALA A 25 -14.26 -77.28 4.97
C ALA A 25 -15.64 -77.85 5.34
N LEU A 26 -16.59 -77.01 5.78
CA LEU A 26 -17.96 -77.42 6.08
C LEU A 26 -18.73 -77.84 4.80
N GLY A 27 -18.55 -77.11 3.70
CA GLY A 27 -19.12 -77.45 2.39
C GLY A 27 -18.57 -78.78 1.86
N LEU A 28 -17.26 -79.00 1.99
CA LEU A 28 -16.64 -80.29 1.68
C LEU A 28 -17.19 -81.42 2.57
N LEU A 29 -17.45 -81.15 3.86
CA LEU A 29 -18.04 -82.10 4.81
C LEU A 29 -19.47 -82.53 4.46
N VAL A 30 -20.23 -81.69 3.75
CA VAL A 30 -21.60 -82.02 3.30
C VAL A 30 -21.57 -82.63 1.90
N VAL A 31 -20.67 -82.16 1.03
CA VAL A 31 -20.58 -82.59 -0.37
C VAL A 31 -19.86 -83.92 -0.53
N LEU A 32 -18.83 -84.21 0.26
CA LEU A 32 -18.06 -85.46 0.16
C LEU A 32 -18.88 -86.71 0.54
N PRO A 33 -19.70 -86.73 1.62
CA PRO A 33 -20.59 -87.86 1.91
C PRO A 33 -21.68 -88.04 0.84
N TYR A 34 -22.14 -86.95 0.23
CA TYR A 34 -23.16 -86.98 -0.82
C TYR A 34 -22.60 -87.47 -2.17
N LEU A 35 -21.37 -87.08 -2.51
CA LEU A 35 -20.61 -87.63 -3.65
C LEU A 35 -20.24 -89.09 -3.44
N TRP A 36 -19.95 -89.50 -2.19
CA TRP A 36 -19.74 -90.91 -1.83
C TRP A 36 -21.03 -91.72 -2.00
N TRP A 37 -22.17 -91.20 -1.55
CA TRP A 37 -23.48 -91.83 -1.78
C TRP A 37 -23.81 -91.98 -3.28
N LEU A 38 -23.48 -90.98 -4.11
CA LEU A 38 -23.64 -91.02 -5.57
C LEU A 38 -22.75 -92.04 -6.29
N ASN A 39 -21.68 -92.54 -5.66
CA ASN A 39 -20.69 -93.44 -6.28
C ASN A 39 -20.84 -94.92 -5.88
N VAL A 40 -21.71 -95.24 -4.91
CA VAL A 40 -21.76 -96.55 -4.22
C VAL A 40 -23.02 -97.38 -4.53
N THR A 41 -23.84 -97.00 -5.52
CA THR A 41 -24.95 -97.86 -5.99
C THR A 41 -24.67 -98.41 -7.40
N PRO A 42 -24.17 -99.66 -7.55
CA PRO A 42 -24.12 -100.34 -8.84
C PRO A 42 -25.52 -100.77 -9.26
N ILE A 43 -25.88 -100.45 -10.49
CA ILE A 43 -27.04 -101.00 -11.19
C ILE A 43 -26.61 -102.35 -11.77
N ASP A 44 -27.05 -103.46 -11.18
CA ASP A 44 -27.05 -104.77 -11.84
C ASP A 44 -28.23 -105.62 -11.37
N HIS A 45 -28.84 -106.32 -12.35
CA HIS A 45 -30.03 -107.18 -12.31
C HIS A 45 -31.41 -106.49 -12.30
N VAL A 46 -31.77 -105.89 -13.45
CA VAL A 46 -33.18 -105.86 -13.90
C VAL A 46 -33.39 -107.03 -14.87
N THR A 47 -34.11 -108.08 -14.43
CA THR A 47 -34.74 -109.08 -15.29
C THR A 47 -36.09 -108.56 -15.81
N PRO A 48 -36.59 -109.03 -16.97
CA PRO A 48 -37.42 -108.23 -17.87
C PRO A 48 -38.90 -108.25 -17.48
N ILE A 49 -39.51 -107.09 -17.28
CA ILE A 49 -40.89 -106.73 -17.66
C ILE A 49 -40.95 -105.19 -17.69
N ASP A 50 -41.55 -104.67 -18.75
CA ASP A 50 -41.88 -103.26 -19.04
C ASP A 50 -40.73 -102.24 -19.28
N GLN A 51 -40.21 -102.30 -20.51
CA GLN A 51 -39.24 -101.34 -21.07
C GLN A 51 -39.78 -99.92 -21.34
N GLN A 52 -41.02 -99.60 -20.96
CA GLN A 52 -41.51 -98.21 -21.02
C GLN A 52 -41.34 -97.45 -19.70
N GLU A 53 -41.51 -98.11 -18.55
CA GLU A 53 -41.40 -97.45 -17.24
C GLU A 53 -39.95 -97.29 -16.77
N ALA A 54 -39.06 -98.24 -17.08
CA ALA A 54 -37.65 -98.19 -16.69
C ALA A 54 -36.87 -97.08 -17.41
N ILE A 55 -37.19 -96.76 -18.67
CA ILE A 55 -36.53 -95.69 -19.43
C ILE A 55 -37.01 -94.31 -18.95
N LEU A 56 -38.30 -94.19 -18.58
CA LEU A 56 -38.86 -93.00 -17.95
C LEU A 56 -38.21 -92.75 -16.58
N GLY A 57 -38.13 -93.76 -15.71
CA GLY A 57 -37.51 -93.63 -14.39
C GLY A 57 -36.00 -93.29 -14.43
N VAL A 58 -35.25 -93.82 -15.41
CA VAL A 58 -33.82 -93.49 -15.59
C VAL A 58 -33.64 -92.08 -16.16
N LYS A 59 -34.46 -91.65 -17.13
CA LYS A 59 -34.42 -90.26 -17.64
C LYS A 59 -34.80 -89.26 -16.56
N ASP A 60 -35.88 -89.52 -15.84
CA ASP A 60 -36.35 -88.69 -14.73
C ASP A 60 -35.28 -88.60 -13.62
N PHE A 61 -34.58 -89.71 -13.34
CA PHE A 61 -33.44 -89.71 -12.41
C PHE A 61 -32.26 -88.84 -12.88
N PHE A 62 -31.87 -88.93 -14.16
CA PHE A 62 -30.79 -88.08 -14.71
C PHE A 62 -31.20 -86.60 -14.80
N GLU A 63 -32.47 -86.30 -15.09
CA GLU A 63 -33.01 -84.94 -15.08
C GLU A 63 -33.05 -84.36 -13.67
N LEU A 64 -33.58 -85.10 -12.69
CA LEU A 64 -33.57 -84.71 -11.27
C LEU A 64 -32.14 -84.49 -10.76
N ARG A 65 -31.19 -85.36 -11.15
CA ARG A 65 -29.76 -85.23 -10.80
C ARG A 65 -29.14 -83.97 -11.41
N ASN A 66 -29.37 -83.70 -12.69
CA ASN A 66 -28.85 -82.51 -13.35
C ASN A 66 -29.50 -81.23 -12.81
N GLN A 67 -30.78 -81.28 -12.45
CA GLN A 67 -31.49 -80.17 -11.82
C GLN A 67 -30.95 -79.88 -10.42
N ALA A 68 -30.63 -80.91 -9.64
CA ALA A 68 -29.96 -80.79 -8.34
C ALA A 68 -28.53 -80.24 -8.46
N ILE A 69 -27.73 -80.70 -9.43
CA ILE A 69 -26.38 -80.16 -9.66
C ILE A 69 -26.45 -78.67 -10.08
N LYS A 70 -27.39 -78.32 -10.98
CA LYS A 70 -27.62 -76.93 -11.39
C LYS A 70 -28.05 -76.05 -10.21
N SER A 71 -28.89 -76.55 -9.30
CA SER A 71 -29.33 -75.78 -8.12
C SER A 71 -28.21 -75.58 -7.11
N VAL A 72 -27.31 -76.56 -6.92
CA VAL A 72 -26.11 -76.43 -6.08
C VAL A 72 -25.13 -75.40 -6.68
N ILE A 73 -24.84 -75.48 -7.98
CA ILE A 73 -23.96 -74.51 -8.66
C ILE A 73 -24.55 -73.10 -8.59
N ALA A 74 -25.85 -72.94 -8.86
CA ALA A 74 -26.54 -71.66 -8.74
C ALA A 74 -26.50 -71.11 -7.30
N SER A 75 -26.62 -71.99 -6.29
CA SER A 75 -26.50 -71.61 -4.88
C SER A 75 -25.09 -71.11 -4.54
N ILE A 76 -24.05 -71.77 -5.05
CA ILE A 76 -22.64 -71.35 -4.88
C ILE A 76 -22.39 -70.01 -5.60
N GLN A 77 -22.90 -69.81 -6.81
CA GLN A 77 -22.75 -68.56 -7.56
C GLN A 77 -23.49 -67.39 -6.89
N ASN A 78 -24.70 -67.61 -6.41
CA ASN A 78 -25.45 -66.61 -5.64
C ASN A 78 -24.71 -66.24 -4.35
N PHE A 79 -24.15 -67.23 -3.67
CA PHE A 79 -23.35 -67.01 -2.46
C PHE A 79 -22.08 -66.21 -2.77
N ALA A 80 -21.31 -66.59 -3.79
CA ALA A 80 -20.13 -65.84 -4.23
C ALA A 80 -20.48 -64.38 -4.61
N THR A 81 -21.63 -64.16 -5.26
CA THR A 81 -22.12 -62.82 -5.62
C THR A 81 -22.46 -61.99 -4.37
N VAL A 82 -23.13 -62.59 -3.38
CA VAL A 82 -23.45 -61.92 -2.10
C VAL A 82 -22.18 -61.54 -1.34
N PHE A 83 -21.22 -62.45 -1.20
CA PHE A 83 -19.96 -62.17 -0.51
C PHE A 83 -19.06 -61.20 -1.27
N GLY A 84 -19.02 -61.28 -2.60
CA GLY A 84 -18.38 -60.28 -3.45
C GLY A 84 -18.97 -58.89 -3.24
N GLY A 85 -20.31 -58.78 -3.18
CA GLY A 85 -21.00 -57.54 -2.85
C GLY A 85 -20.65 -56.99 -1.46
N ILE A 86 -20.59 -57.85 -0.44
CA ILE A 86 -20.18 -57.48 0.92
C ILE A 86 -18.74 -56.95 0.93
N ALA A 87 -17.81 -57.61 0.24
CA ALA A 87 -16.42 -57.19 0.15
C ALA A 87 -16.27 -55.81 -0.53
N ILE A 88 -17.05 -55.54 -1.58
CA ILE A 88 -17.11 -54.23 -2.24
C ILE A 88 -17.63 -53.16 -1.26
N LEU A 89 -18.75 -53.42 -0.57
CA LEU A 89 -19.31 -52.47 0.41
C LEU A 89 -18.32 -52.14 1.53
N PHE A 90 -17.58 -53.14 2.02
CA PHE A 90 -16.52 -52.91 3.00
C PHE A 90 -15.38 -52.05 2.46
N ASN A 91 -14.91 -52.30 1.23
CA ASN A 91 -13.88 -51.48 0.60
C ASN A 91 -14.34 -50.02 0.42
N VAL A 92 -15.61 -49.81 0.00
CA VAL A 92 -16.18 -48.46 -0.08
C VAL A 92 -16.27 -47.81 1.30
N TYR A 93 -16.74 -48.53 2.32
CA TYR A 93 -16.84 -48.03 3.70
C TYR A 93 -15.47 -47.59 4.25
N TYR A 94 -14.45 -48.44 4.15
CA TYR A 94 -13.11 -48.11 4.62
C TYR A 94 -12.42 -47.07 3.74
N GLY A 95 -12.71 -47.03 2.43
CA GLY A 95 -12.31 -45.95 1.54
C GLY A 95 -12.88 -44.60 1.97
N ALA A 96 -14.18 -44.53 2.28
CA ALA A 96 -14.83 -43.33 2.80
C ALA A 96 -14.31 -42.94 4.19
N LYS A 97 -14.05 -43.91 5.08
CA LYS A 97 -13.44 -43.67 6.40
C LYS A 97 -12.03 -43.08 6.26
N ARG A 98 -11.21 -43.59 5.33
CA ARG A 98 -9.89 -43.06 5.00
C ARG A 98 -9.96 -41.67 4.39
N ALA A 99 -10.91 -41.42 3.48
CA ALA A 99 -11.11 -40.10 2.89
C ALA A 99 -11.45 -39.05 3.95
N LYS A 100 -12.35 -39.36 4.90
CA LYS A 100 -12.66 -38.49 6.05
C LYS A 100 -11.45 -38.26 6.95
N ALA A 101 -10.63 -39.29 7.19
CA ALA A 101 -9.40 -39.14 7.96
C ALA A 101 -8.38 -38.24 7.25
N LEU A 102 -8.25 -38.37 5.92
CA LEU A 102 -7.40 -37.52 5.09
C LEU A 102 -7.87 -36.07 5.10
N GLU A 103 -9.18 -35.83 4.98
CA GLU A 103 -9.79 -34.50 5.06
C GLU A 103 -9.51 -33.84 6.42
N LYS A 104 -9.71 -34.57 7.52
CA LYS A 104 -9.38 -34.08 8.87
C LYS A 104 -7.91 -33.71 9.00
N ASN A 105 -7.00 -34.52 8.46
CA ASN A 105 -5.57 -34.24 8.47
C ASN A 105 -5.22 -33.02 7.59
N ALA A 106 -5.89 -32.86 6.44
CA ALA A 106 -5.71 -31.69 5.58
C ALA A 106 -6.17 -30.41 6.27
N ILE A 107 -7.31 -30.43 6.97
CA ILE A 107 -7.79 -29.30 7.78
C ILE A 107 -6.81 -28.98 8.91
N ALA A 108 -6.33 -29.99 9.65
CA ALA A 108 -5.33 -29.76 10.69
C ALA A 108 -4.01 -29.19 10.13
N ALA A 109 -3.60 -29.62 8.93
CA ALA A 109 -2.41 -29.10 8.25
C ALA A 109 -2.59 -27.64 7.82
N THR A 110 -3.77 -27.25 7.31
CA THR A 110 -4.05 -25.85 6.97
C THR A 110 -4.15 -24.97 8.21
N GLU A 111 -4.77 -25.44 9.29
CA GLU A 111 -4.80 -24.74 10.58
C GLU A 111 -3.38 -24.51 11.14
N ASN A 112 -2.52 -25.54 11.09
CA ASN A 112 -1.13 -25.42 11.50
C ASN A 112 -0.33 -24.46 10.62
N ALA A 113 -0.57 -24.47 9.30
CA ALA A 113 0.06 -23.52 8.38
C ALA A 113 -0.37 -22.07 8.68
N ILE A 114 -1.66 -21.84 8.94
CA ILE A 114 -2.20 -20.52 9.34
C ILE A 114 -1.62 -20.08 10.69
N ALA A 115 -1.50 -21.00 11.66
CA ALA A 115 -0.87 -20.70 12.94
C ALA A 115 0.62 -20.37 12.79
N ALA A 116 1.33 -21.09 11.92
CA ALA A 116 2.74 -20.84 11.63
C ALA A 116 2.97 -19.47 10.97
N THR A 117 2.14 -19.09 9.99
CA THR A 117 2.23 -17.75 9.37
C THR A 117 1.91 -16.65 10.36
N LYS A 118 0.88 -16.83 11.19
CA LYS A 118 0.53 -15.88 12.26
C LYS A 118 1.66 -15.73 13.29
N ASN A 119 2.29 -16.84 13.70
CA ASN A 119 3.42 -16.80 14.62
C ASN A 119 4.65 -16.13 13.99
N ALA A 120 4.90 -16.36 12.70
CA ALA A 120 5.98 -15.68 11.97
C ALA A 120 5.72 -14.17 11.89
N GLU A 121 4.49 -13.74 11.62
CA GLU A 121 4.10 -12.33 11.61
C GLU A 121 4.30 -11.68 13.00
N VAL A 122 3.87 -12.34 14.08
CA VAL A 122 4.09 -11.84 15.45
C VAL A 122 5.59 -11.72 15.77
N ALA A 123 6.41 -12.68 15.35
CA ALA A 123 7.85 -12.64 15.56
C ALA A 123 8.52 -11.50 14.78
N GLU A 124 8.12 -11.29 13.52
CA GLU A 124 8.57 -10.17 12.69
C GLU A 124 8.20 -8.82 13.32
N GLN A 125 6.94 -8.67 13.76
CA GLN A 125 6.48 -7.48 14.46
C GLN A 125 7.25 -7.23 15.76
N GLY A 126 7.60 -8.29 16.50
CA GLY A 126 8.46 -8.20 17.67
C GLY A 126 9.85 -7.63 17.36
N GLN A 127 10.49 -8.12 16.29
CA GLN A 127 11.79 -7.61 15.85
C GLN A 127 11.74 -6.15 15.39
N ILE A 128 10.68 -5.75 14.67
CA ILE A 128 10.48 -4.36 14.25
C ILE A 128 10.34 -3.46 15.48
N THR A 129 9.55 -3.89 16.47
CA THR A 129 9.34 -3.14 17.72
C THR A 129 10.64 -2.94 18.50
N GLU A 130 11.48 -3.97 18.57
CA GLU A 130 12.80 -3.90 19.23
C GLU A 130 13.74 -2.92 18.50
N ARG A 131 13.84 -3.03 17.16
CA ARG A 131 14.65 -2.11 16.34
C ARG A 131 14.16 -0.67 16.47
N PHE A 132 12.84 -0.46 16.48
CA PHE A 132 12.23 0.84 16.66
C PHE A 132 12.58 1.43 18.03
N THR A 133 12.39 0.66 19.11
CA THR A 133 12.71 1.09 20.48
C THR A 133 14.17 1.52 20.60
N LYS A 134 15.10 0.71 20.07
CA LYS A 134 16.52 1.03 20.06
C LYS A 134 16.84 2.29 19.24
N ALA A 135 16.18 2.49 18.11
CA ALA A 135 16.39 3.67 17.28
C ALA A 135 15.90 4.96 17.97
N ILE A 136 14.79 4.88 18.72
CA ILE A 136 14.29 5.99 19.55
C ILE A 136 15.26 6.32 20.69
N GLU A 137 15.78 5.31 21.38
CA GLU A 137 16.79 5.50 22.43
C GLU A 137 18.04 6.21 21.87
N GLN A 138 18.50 5.80 20.68
CA GLN A 138 19.63 6.44 19.99
C GLN A 138 19.32 7.89 19.59
N LEU A 139 18.09 8.18 19.15
CA LEU A 139 17.65 9.53 18.79
C LEU A 139 17.71 10.51 19.98
N GLY A 140 17.50 10.01 21.21
CA GLY A 140 17.60 10.78 22.45
C GLY A 140 19.02 10.99 22.98
N SER A 141 20.04 10.42 22.33
CA SER A 141 21.43 10.52 22.79
C SER A 141 21.99 11.94 22.68
N ASP A 142 22.85 12.36 23.61
CA ASP A 142 23.62 13.60 23.48
C ASP A 142 24.72 13.51 22.41
N ASN A 143 25.12 12.30 22.02
CA ASN A 143 26.12 12.08 20.98
C ASN A 143 25.48 12.11 19.58
N ILE A 144 25.91 13.08 18.77
CA ILE A 144 25.39 13.30 17.42
C ILE A 144 25.55 12.07 16.50
N SER A 145 26.65 11.32 16.61
CA SER A 145 26.87 10.11 15.80
C SER A 145 25.88 9.01 16.15
N ILE A 146 25.51 8.89 17.43
CA ILE A 146 24.49 7.95 17.90
C ILE A 146 23.12 8.39 17.40
N ARG A 147 22.78 9.68 17.50
CA ARG A 147 21.51 10.22 16.97
C ARG A 147 21.35 9.98 15.48
N LEU A 148 22.40 10.22 14.69
CA LEU A 148 22.40 9.92 13.26
C LEU A 148 22.13 8.43 12.98
N GLY A 149 22.74 7.54 13.77
CA GLY A 149 22.45 6.10 13.73
C GLY A 149 20.97 5.80 13.97
N GLY A 150 20.37 6.43 14.98
CA GLY A 150 18.94 6.32 15.29
C GLY A 150 18.05 6.82 14.14
N ILE A 151 18.35 7.98 13.56
CA ILE A 151 17.60 8.58 12.43
C ILE A 151 17.60 7.63 11.22
N TYR A 152 18.76 7.10 10.82
CA TYR A 152 18.83 6.18 9.67
C TYR A 152 18.28 4.79 9.97
N ALA A 153 18.30 4.33 11.24
CA ALA A 153 17.60 3.12 11.63
C ALA A 153 16.09 3.29 11.51
N LEU A 154 15.54 4.43 11.95
CA LEU A 154 14.13 4.80 11.76
C LEU A 154 13.75 4.84 10.27
N GLU A 155 14.60 5.43 9.43
CA GLU A 155 14.37 5.45 7.97
C GLU A 155 14.20 4.03 7.40
N ARG A 156 15.09 3.10 7.76
CA ARG A 156 15.01 1.70 7.29
C ARG A 156 13.72 1.03 7.75
N ILE A 157 13.35 1.21 9.03
CA ILE A 157 12.10 0.67 9.56
C ILE A 157 10.88 1.25 8.81
N ALA A 158 10.89 2.55 8.49
CA ALA A 158 9.80 3.20 7.75
C ALA A 158 9.69 2.72 6.30
N LYS A 159 10.79 2.22 5.71
CA LYS A 159 10.78 1.60 4.38
C LYS A 159 10.20 0.20 4.44
N ASP A 160 10.62 -0.58 5.44
CA ASP A 160 10.28 -2.00 5.60
C ASP A 160 8.86 -2.22 6.16
N SER A 161 8.35 -1.30 6.97
CA SER A 161 7.04 -1.40 7.62
C SER A 161 6.11 -0.26 7.24
N VAL A 162 5.09 -0.55 6.42
CA VAL A 162 4.02 0.40 6.09
C VAL A 162 3.27 0.85 7.34
N ARG A 163 3.04 -0.07 8.28
CA ARG A 163 2.33 0.22 9.54
C ARG A 163 3.06 1.27 10.37
N ASP A 164 4.38 1.20 10.43
CA ASP A 164 5.21 2.04 11.30
C ASP A 164 5.72 3.31 10.59
N HIS A 165 5.60 3.38 9.25
CA HIS A 165 6.01 4.51 8.41
C HIS A 165 5.55 5.86 8.96
N TRP A 166 4.24 6.01 9.17
CA TRP A 166 3.66 7.28 9.60
C TRP A 166 4.14 7.69 10.99
N THR A 167 4.13 6.76 11.95
CA THR A 167 4.59 7.00 13.33
C THR A 167 6.05 7.46 13.34
N ILE A 168 6.89 6.89 12.49
CA ILE A 168 8.29 7.29 12.35
C ILE A 168 8.41 8.72 11.81
N MET A 169 7.63 9.09 10.80
CA MET A 169 7.62 10.46 10.28
C MET A 169 7.13 11.46 11.34
N GLU A 170 6.15 11.09 12.17
CA GLU A 170 5.70 11.91 13.31
C GLU A 170 6.81 12.09 14.35
N VAL A 171 7.53 11.02 14.70
CA VAL A 171 8.67 11.07 15.63
C VAL A 171 9.78 11.97 15.10
N LEU A 172 10.20 11.80 13.85
CA LEU A 172 11.25 12.63 13.26
C LEU A 172 10.82 14.09 13.16
N SER A 173 9.55 14.35 12.82
CA SER A 173 9.01 15.72 12.83
C SER A 173 8.99 16.31 14.24
N ALA A 174 8.65 15.52 15.25
CA ALA A 174 8.69 15.95 16.66
C ALA A 174 10.11 16.28 17.10
N PHE A 175 11.08 15.44 16.73
CA PHE A 175 12.50 15.69 16.97
C PHE A 175 12.97 17.01 16.35
N VAL A 176 12.61 17.30 15.09
CA VAL A 176 12.93 18.58 14.45
C VAL A 176 12.25 19.75 15.17
N ARG A 177 10.98 19.62 15.57
CA ARG A 177 10.27 20.69 16.32
C ARG A 177 10.89 20.97 17.68
N GLU A 178 11.43 19.95 18.34
CA GLU A 178 12.09 20.09 19.64
C GLU A 178 13.49 20.71 19.49
N LYS A 179 14.33 20.18 18.59
CA LYS A 179 15.74 20.61 18.44
C LYS A 179 15.94 21.86 17.61
N ALA A 180 14.95 22.22 16.80
CA ALA A 180 14.99 23.37 15.89
C ALA A 180 13.85 24.35 16.23
N SER A 181 13.53 24.56 17.51
CA SER A 181 12.39 25.38 17.88
C SER A 181 12.68 26.88 17.65
N LEU A 182 11.74 27.61 17.03
CA LEU A 182 11.92 29.06 16.79
C LEU A 182 11.97 29.88 18.10
N LYS A 183 11.37 29.38 19.18
CA LYS A 183 11.35 30.07 20.47
C LYS A 183 12.74 30.18 21.08
N GLU A 184 13.50 29.09 21.05
CA GLU A 184 14.86 29.04 21.61
C GLU A 184 15.81 29.94 20.82
N ASP A 185 15.71 29.98 19.49
CA ASP A 185 16.53 30.87 18.65
C ASP A 185 16.24 32.37 18.91
N LEU A 186 14.96 32.74 19.14
CA LEU A 186 14.60 34.11 19.49
C LEU A 186 15.07 34.53 20.89
N GLU A 187 15.14 33.60 21.84
CA GLU A 187 15.69 33.85 23.18
C GLU A 187 17.21 33.95 23.14
N ALA A 188 17.88 33.08 22.38
CA ALA A 188 19.32 33.12 22.16
C ALA A 188 19.77 34.42 21.45
N LYS A 189 19.06 34.85 20.40
CA LYS A 189 19.35 36.11 19.67
C LYS A 189 19.09 37.38 20.47
N LYS A 190 18.22 37.34 21.48
CA LYS A 190 18.06 38.46 22.42
C LYS A 190 19.26 38.57 23.37
N ALA A 191 19.94 37.46 23.63
CA ALA A 191 21.13 37.43 24.48
C ALA A 191 22.42 37.74 23.70
N GLU A 192 22.48 37.39 22.42
CA GLU A 192 23.65 37.58 21.55
C GLU A 192 23.22 38.33 20.28
N GLY A 193 23.63 39.61 20.15
CA GLY A 193 23.23 40.49 19.03
C GLY A 193 23.45 39.86 17.64
N GLU A 194 22.62 40.26 16.67
CA GLU A 194 22.49 39.70 15.31
C GLU A 194 23.76 39.05 14.72
N GLN A 195 23.94 37.76 14.99
CA GLN A 195 25.01 36.95 14.38
C GLN A 195 24.50 36.22 13.12
N GLN A 196 25.44 35.98 12.20
CA GLN A 196 25.28 35.27 10.93
C GLN A 196 24.48 33.96 11.07
N PRO A 197 23.76 33.52 10.02
CA PRO A 197 22.93 32.32 10.08
C PRO A 197 23.74 31.12 10.56
N GLN A 198 23.38 30.60 11.74
CA GLN A 198 23.94 29.38 12.31
C GLN A 198 23.77 28.23 11.30
N LYS A 199 24.86 27.51 11.03
CA LYS A 199 24.85 26.31 10.20
C LYS A 199 23.90 25.29 10.84
N LEU A 200 22.91 24.82 10.08
CA LEU A 200 21.95 23.82 10.54
C LEU A 200 22.67 22.57 11.07
N CYS A 201 22.30 22.10 12.26
CA CYS A 201 22.88 20.89 12.84
C CYS A 201 22.65 19.68 11.92
N THR A 202 23.65 18.80 11.83
CA THR A 202 23.66 17.70 10.86
C THR A 202 22.60 16.65 11.13
N ASP A 203 22.20 16.46 12.38
CA ASP A 203 21.10 15.57 12.78
C ASP A 203 19.72 16.12 12.41
N ILE A 204 19.50 17.43 12.56
CA ILE A 204 18.27 18.10 12.06
C ILE A 204 18.20 17.95 10.54
N GLN A 205 19.30 18.19 9.82
CA GLN A 205 19.37 17.98 8.38
C GLN A 205 19.11 16.51 8.00
N ALA A 206 19.67 15.54 8.73
CA ALA A 206 19.42 14.12 8.48
C ALA A 206 17.94 13.75 8.69
N ALA A 207 17.32 14.23 9.76
CA ALA A 207 15.90 14.00 10.03
C ALA A 207 15.02 14.61 8.92
N LEU A 208 15.32 15.85 8.50
CA LEU A 208 14.64 16.51 7.38
C LEU A 208 14.81 15.75 6.06
N THR A 209 16.00 15.23 5.79
CA THR A 209 16.26 14.39 4.61
C THR A 209 15.40 13.12 4.63
N VAL A 210 15.32 12.42 5.78
CA VAL A 210 14.47 11.22 5.90
C VAL A 210 12.99 11.56 5.72
N ILE A 211 12.51 12.65 6.32
CA ILE A 211 11.14 13.15 6.16
C ILE A 211 10.85 13.48 4.68
N GLY A 212 11.79 14.11 4.00
CA GLY A 212 11.68 14.46 2.58
C GLY A 212 11.78 13.26 1.64
N GLN A 213 12.39 12.16 2.05
CA GLN A 213 12.49 10.92 1.26
C GLN A 213 11.36 9.93 1.53
N ARG A 214 10.40 10.28 2.39
CA ARG A 214 9.27 9.39 2.74
C ARG A 214 8.43 9.00 1.52
N ASP A 215 7.49 8.09 1.73
CA ASP A 215 6.58 7.63 0.71
C ASP A 215 5.17 8.18 0.97
N PRO A 216 4.74 9.23 0.27
CA PRO A 216 3.44 9.86 0.49
C PRO A 216 2.25 8.91 0.25
N GLU A 217 2.42 7.81 -0.48
CA GLU A 217 1.36 6.81 -0.67
C GLU A 217 1.07 6.03 0.62
N LYS A 218 2.03 6.00 1.56
CA LYS A 218 1.89 5.40 2.89
C LYS A 218 1.39 6.40 3.94
N ASP A 219 1.26 7.69 3.59
CA ASP A 219 0.74 8.70 4.49
C ASP A 219 -0.79 8.55 4.67
N PRO A 220 -1.34 8.70 5.89
CA PRO A 220 -2.77 8.75 6.09
C PRO A 220 -3.38 9.99 5.42
N GLN A 221 -4.45 9.81 4.61
CA GLN A 221 -5.06 10.87 3.80
C GLN A 221 -5.47 12.14 4.57
N ASN A 222 -5.86 12.00 5.84
CA ASN A 222 -6.37 13.09 6.67
C ASN A 222 -5.34 13.66 7.66
N LYS A 223 -4.07 13.27 7.53
CA LYS A 223 -3.00 13.76 8.39
C LYS A 223 -1.95 14.52 7.58
N LYS A 224 -1.29 15.47 8.26
CA LYS A 224 -0.24 16.30 7.70
C LYS A 224 0.92 16.31 8.67
N LEU A 225 2.15 16.12 8.17
CA LEU A 225 3.33 16.25 9.02
C LEU A 225 3.48 17.69 9.46
N ASP A 226 3.82 17.89 10.73
CA ASP A 226 3.95 19.21 11.34
C ASP A 226 5.42 19.58 11.54
N LEU A 227 5.89 20.59 10.82
CA LEU A 227 7.18 21.23 11.02
C LEU A 227 6.98 22.73 11.32
N SER A 228 5.82 23.12 11.84
CA SER A 228 5.48 24.51 12.11
C SER A 228 6.28 25.09 13.26
N ASN A 229 6.57 26.40 13.18
CA ASN A 229 7.35 27.13 14.19
C ASN A 229 8.77 26.56 14.43
N THR A 230 9.36 25.93 13.41
CA THR A 230 10.75 25.49 13.42
C THR A 230 11.67 26.57 12.86
N ASP A 231 12.94 26.57 13.23
CA ASP A 231 14.02 27.28 12.57
C ASP A 231 14.92 26.26 11.85
N ILE A 232 14.73 26.15 10.54
CA ILE A 232 15.49 25.26 9.67
C ILE A 232 16.07 26.04 8.49
N ARG A 233 16.56 27.26 8.79
CA ARG A 233 17.24 28.13 7.82
C ARG A 233 18.38 27.38 7.12
N GLY A 234 18.50 27.61 5.81
CA GLY A 234 19.53 27.00 4.99
C GLY A 234 19.43 25.47 4.84
N ALA A 235 18.34 24.84 5.29
CA ALA A 235 18.16 23.40 5.11
C ALA A 235 18.16 23.03 3.63
N ASN A 236 18.71 21.85 3.32
CA ASN A 236 18.63 21.27 1.99
C ASN A 236 17.49 20.23 1.95
N LEU A 237 16.43 20.56 1.24
CA LEU A 237 15.24 19.73 1.01
C LEU A 237 14.98 19.56 -0.50
N ARG A 238 16.06 19.64 -1.31
CA ARG A 238 16.02 19.36 -2.75
C ARG A 238 15.39 18.00 -3.02
N GLU A 239 14.53 17.93 -4.02
CA GLU A 239 13.79 16.71 -4.42
C GLU A 239 12.91 16.11 -3.31
N GLY A 240 12.70 16.85 -2.21
CA GLY A 240 11.91 16.41 -1.08
C GLY A 240 10.44 16.24 -1.42
N LYS A 241 9.86 15.11 -1.04
CA LYS A 241 8.43 14.85 -1.06
C LYS A 241 7.83 15.47 0.19
N LEU A 242 7.18 16.61 0.08
CA LEU A 242 6.69 17.43 1.21
C LEU A 242 5.22 17.82 1.01
N GLN A 243 4.46 16.97 0.33
CA GLN A 243 3.04 17.18 0.05
C GLN A 243 2.28 17.37 1.37
N GLY A 244 1.46 18.41 1.44
CA GLY A 244 0.60 18.70 2.58
C GLY A 244 1.32 19.08 3.88
N VAL A 245 2.66 19.13 3.93
CA VAL A 245 3.40 19.40 5.17
C VAL A 245 3.03 20.78 5.72
N ASN A 246 2.88 20.86 7.04
CA ASN A 246 2.61 22.10 7.77
C ASN A 246 3.92 22.76 8.20
N LEU A 247 4.32 23.82 7.52
CA LEU A 247 5.48 24.68 7.79
C LEU A 247 5.05 26.08 8.27
N ARG A 248 3.84 26.20 8.83
CA ARG A 248 3.28 27.47 9.28
C ARG A 248 4.23 28.17 10.25
N LYS A 249 4.51 29.46 10.01
CA LYS A 249 5.44 30.27 10.83
C LYS A 249 6.86 29.69 10.99
N ALA A 250 7.27 28.72 10.17
CA ALA A 250 8.65 28.25 10.19
C ALA A 250 9.59 29.32 9.64
N ASN A 251 10.81 29.36 10.15
CA ASN A 251 11.92 30.13 9.59
C ASN A 251 12.72 29.23 8.65
N LEU A 252 12.53 29.50 7.36
CA LEU A 252 13.00 28.77 6.19
C LEU A 252 13.88 29.67 5.31
N GLN A 253 14.47 30.73 5.88
CA GLN A 253 15.32 31.63 5.10
C GLN A 253 16.46 30.84 4.45
N GLY A 254 16.67 31.04 3.15
CA GLY A 254 17.73 30.39 2.38
C GLY A 254 17.58 28.88 2.21
N VAL A 255 16.42 28.29 2.54
CA VAL A 255 16.19 26.85 2.33
C VAL A 255 16.25 26.51 0.84
N ASN A 256 16.78 25.32 0.51
CA ASN A 256 16.75 24.79 -0.85
C ASN A 256 15.61 23.76 -0.97
N PHE A 257 14.57 24.09 -1.74
CA PHE A 257 13.47 23.23 -2.13
C PHE A 257 13.52 22.84 -3.62
N ASP A 258 14.62 23.04 -4.33
CA ASP A 258 14.69 22.80 -5.76
C ASP A 258 14.17 21.39 -6.13
N HIS A 259 13.33 21.29 -7.16
CA HIS A 259 12.71 20.05 -7.60
C HIS A 259 11.85 19.32 -6.54
N ALA A 260 11.56 19.93 -5.39
CA ALA A 260 10.74 19.34 -4.36
C ALA A 260 9.24 19.34 -4.75
N ASN A 261 8.46 18.52 -4.06
CA ASN A 261 7.02 18.52 -4.16
C ASN A 261 6.39 19.01 -2.86
N LEU A 262 5.97 20.28 -2.83
CA LEU A 262 5.23 20.96 -1.76
C LEU A 262 3.75 21.15 -2.10
N GLN A 263 3.17 20.29 -2.95
CA GLN A 263 1.74 20.38 -3.30
C GLN A 263 0.86 20.42 -2.03
N GLY A 264 0.02 21.44 -1.91
CA GLY A 264 -0.88 21.64 -0.77
C GLY A 264 -0.20 21.90 0.58
N ALA A 265 1.10 22.19 0.60
CA ALA A 265 1.82 22.53 1.82
C ALA A 265 1.27 23.80 2.49
N ILE A 266 1.35 23.88 3.82
CA ILE A 266 0.90 25.04 4.60
C ILE A 266 2.13 25.85 5.02
N LEU A 267 2.41 26.94 4.32
CA LEU A 267 3.55 27.85 4.53
C LEU A 267 3.09 29.22 5.06
N LYS A 268 1.87 29.29 5.59
CA LYS A 268 1.26 30.51 6.11
C LYS A 268 2.16 31.19 7.14
N LYS A 269 2.47 32.48 6.90
CA LYS A 269 3.37 33.30 7.73
C LYS A 269 4.79 32.75 7.90
N ALA A 270 5.24 31.82 7.05
CA ALA A 270 6.62 31.34 7.08
C ALA A 270 7.59 32.44 6.59
N ASN A 271 8.82 32.42 7.10
CA ASN A 271 9.91 33.24 6.57
C ASN A 271 10.70 32.42 5.56
N LEU A 272 10.57 32.73 4.28
CA LEU A 272 11.15 32.05 3.11
C LEU A 272 12.03 33.02 2.30
N LYS A 273 12.52 34.08 2.94
CA LYS A 273 13.44 35.02 2.30
C LYS A 273 14.63 34.26 1.71
N GLU A 274 15.04 34.60 0.48
CA GLU A 274 16.16 33.97 -0.24
C GLU A 274 16.01 32.44 -0.45
N ALA A 275 14.83 31.86 -0.22
CA ALA A 275 14.60 30.43 -0.46
C ALA A 275 14.66 30.10 -1.95
N SER A 276 15.15 28.91 -2.30
CA SER A 276 15.14 28.39 -3.67
C SER A 276 14.03 27.38 -3.87
N PHE A 277 13.21 27.60 -4.88
CA PHE A 277 12.09 26.78 -5.34
C PHE A 277 12.22 26.50 -6.85
N TYR A 278 13.45 26.39 -7.37
CA TYR A 278 13.66 26.14 -8.78
C TYR A 278 12.96 24.83 -9.19
N ASN A 279 12.10 24.89 -10.22
CA ASN A 279 11.34 23.74 -10.74
C ASN A 279 10.57 22.96 -9.65
N THR A 280 10.04 23.67 -8.64
CA THR A 280 9.34 23.07 -7.49
C THR A 280 7.84 23.03 -7.70
N ASN A 281 7.17 21.95 -7.29
CA ASN A 281 5.71 21.87 -7.30
C ASN A 281 5.12 22.45 -6.00
N LEU A 282 4.43 23.58 -6.08
CA LEU A 282 3.71 24.27 -5.00
C LEU A 282 2.20 24.40 -5.31
N GLN A 283 1.67 23.54 -6.19
CA GLN A 283 0.26 23.60 -6.57
C GLN A 283 -0.64 23.57 -5.33
N GLY A 284 -1.54 24.55 -5.23
CA GLY A 284 -2.49 24.69 -4.11
C GLY A 284 -1.86 24.96 -2.73
N ALA A 285 -0.58 25.30 -2.64
CA ALA A 285 0.06 25.63 -1.36
C ALA A 285 -0.51 26.91 -0.74
N ASP A 286 -0.58 26.98 0.60
CA ASP A 286 -0.98 28.17 1.34
C ASP A 286 0.26 28.97 1.79
N LEU A 287 0.58 30.03 1.07
CA LEU A 287 1.66 30.98 1.31
C LEU A 287 1.12 32.31 1.87
N THR A 288 -0.09 32.32 2.45
CA THR A 288 -0.72 33.53 2.98
C THR A 288 0.21 34.23 3.97
N LYS A 289 0.48 35.52 3.74
CA LYS A 289 1.37 36.35 4.59
C LYS A 289 2.79 35.81 4.75
N ALA A 290 3.27 34.95 3.85
CA ALA A 290 4.67 34.49 3.87
C ALA A 290 5.63 35.62 3.48
N ASN A 291 6.85 35.57 4.02
CA ASN A 291 7.97 36.40 3.55
C ASN A 291 8.75 35.64 2.49
N LEU A 292 8.68 36.09 1.26
CA LEU A 292 9.24 35.51 0.03
C LEU A 292 10.18 36.49 -0.67
N GLN A 293 10.70 37.49 0.04
CA GLN A 293 11.65 38.44 -0.50
C GLN A 293 12.85 37.73 -1.12
N GLU A 294 13.20 38.11 -2.34
CA GLU A 294 14.34 37.56 -3.09
C GLU A 294 14.29 36.03 -3.29
N ALA A 295 13.14 35.38 -3.08
CA ALA A 295 12.99 33.95 -3.31
C ALA A 295 13.04 33.61 -4.80
N ASN A 296 13.57 32.43 -5.11
CA ASN A 296 13.71 31.94 -6.48
C ASN A 296 12.61 30.92 -6.80
N PHE A 297 11.64 31.30 -7.63
CA PHE A 297 10.55 30.47 -8.15
C PHE A 297 10.67 30.14 -9.64
N MET A 298 11.86 30.31 -10.23
CA MET A 298 12.07 30.05 -11.65
C MET A 298 11.55 28.64 -12.02
N GLU A 299 10.67 28.58 -13.03
CA GLU A 299 10.02 27.36 -13.52
C GLU A 299 9.14 26.61 -12.49
N ALA A 300 8.86 27.19 -11.32
CA ALA A 300 8.02 26.57 -10.30
C ALA A 300 6.54 26.50 -10.72
N ASN A 301 5.82 25.51 -10.16
CA ASN A 301 4.38 25.38 -10.32
C ASN A 301 3.63 25.89 -9.08
N LEU A 302 3.03 27.07 -9.17
CA LEU A 302 2.20 27.73 -8.15
C LEU A 302 0.71 27.76 -8.55
N GLN A 303 0.27 26.88 -9.46
CA GLN A 303 -1.13 26.83 -9.89
C GLN A 303 -2.08 26.70 -8.68
N GLY A 304 -3.07 27.58 -8.59
CA GLY A 304 -4.05 27.63 -7.50
C GLY A 304 -3.48 27.92 -6.11
N ALA A 305 -2.21 28.33 -5.99
CA ALA A 305 -1.61 28.67 -4.70
C ALA A 305 -2.23 29.94 -4.09
N ILE A 306 -2.21 30.02 -2.76
CA ILE A 306 -2.74 31.17 -2.01
C ILE A 306 -1.57 32.02 -1.51
N LEU A 307 -1.33 33.16 -2.16
CA LEU A 307 -0.25 34.11 -1.90
C LEU A 307 -0.77 35.43 -1.30
N SER A 308 -2.01 35.44 -0.79
CA SER A 308 -2.65 36.66 -0.31
C SER A 308 -1.82 37.34 0.78
N ASN A 309 -1.56 38.65 0.63
CA ASN A 309 -0.70 39.45 1.52
C ASN A 309 0.74 38.91 1.67
N ALA A 310 1.25 38.08 0.76
CA ALA A 310 2.65 37.67 0.77
C ALA A 310 3.58 38.84 0.40
N THR A 311 4.81 38.81 0.89
CA THR A 311 5.86 39.80 0.55
C THR A 311 6.88 39.14 -0.35
N MET A 312 6.91 39.49 -1.63
CA MET A 312 7.68 38.85 -2.70
C MET A 312 8.56 39.87 -3.44
N GLN A 313 9.00 40.93 -2.75
CA GLN A 313 9.82 41.96 -3.39
C GLN A 313 11.10 41.32 -3.95
N LYS A 314 11.46 41.70 -5.18
CA LYS A 314 12.63 41.17 -5.91
C LYS A 314 12.64 39.65 -6.10
N ALA A 315 11.50 38.96 -5.93
CA ALA A 315 11.42 37.53 -6.19
C ALA A 315 11.66 37.23 -7.68
N LYS A 316 12.27 36.09 -7.97
CA LYS A 316 12.52 35.61 -9.33
C LYS A 316 11.44 34.60 -9.71
N LEU A 317 10.59 34.95 -10.67
CA LEU A 317 9.40 34.19 -11.08
C LEU A 317 9.44 33.90 -12.60
N TRP A 318 10.63 33.80 -13.18
CA TRP A 318 10.80 33.52 -14.60
C TRP A 318 10.11 32.19 -14.98
N GLY A 319 9.20 32.24 -15.94
CA GLY A 319 8.47 31.05 -16.42
C GLY A 319 7.60 30.36 -15.36
N THR A 320 7.33 30.99 -14.22
CA THR A 320 6.52 30.41 -13.15
C THR A 320 5.07 30.25 -13.58
N LYS A 321 4.46 29.12 -13.23
CA LYS A 321 3.04 28.82 -13.46
C LYS A 321 2.20 29.32 -12.28
N LEU A 322 1.38 30.35 -12.46
CA LEU A 322 0.57 31.00 -11.42
C LEU A 322 -0.93 30.95 -11.75
N GLN A 323 -1.36 30.01 -12.59
CA GLN A 323 -2.73 29.98 -13.07
C GLN A 323 -3.70 29.78 -11.91
N GLY A 324 -4.74 30.61 -11.83
CA GLY A 324 -5.72 30.59 -10.74
C GLY A 324 -5.17 30.91 -9.35
N ALA A 325 -3.91 31.37 -9.22
CA ALA A 325 -3.34 31.73 -7.93
C ALA A 325 -4.00 33.00 -7.34
N SER A 326 -4.08 33.09 -6.02
CA SER A 326 -4.57 34.28 -5.32
C SER A 326 -3.41 35.14 -4.82
N LEU A 327 -3.16 36.26 -5.48
CA LEU A 327 -2.12 37.24 -5.17
C LEU A 327 -2.71 38.52 -4.55
N THR A 328 -3.93 38.46 -4.00
CA THR A 328 -4.62 39.62 -3.43
C THR A 328 -3.74 40.34 -2.39
N ILE A 329 -3.45 41.63 -2.65
CA ILE A 329 -2.60 42.49 -1.80
C ILE A 329 -1.17 41.93 -1.60
N ALA A 330 -0.70 41.03 -2.47
CA ALA A 330 0.69 40.59 -2.44
C ALA A 330 1.62 41.71 -2.90
N ASN A 331 2.83 41.78 -2.34
CA ASN A 331 3.84 42.75 -2.73
C ASN A 331 4.92 42.12 -3.62
N LEU A 332 4.85 42.34 -4.93
CA LEU A 332 5.80 41.89 -5.96
C LEU A 332 6.62 43.07 -6.54
N GLU A 333 6.87 44.10 -5.74
CA GLU A 333 7.72 45.23 -6.13
C GLU A 333 9.10 44.75 -6.61
N GLU A 334 9.52 45.25 -7.77
CA GLU A 334 10.76 44.89 -8.46
C GLU A 334 10.94 43.37 -8.72
N ALA A 335 9.87 42.57 -8.68
CA ALA A 335 9.95 41.14 -8.99
C ALA A 335 10.16 40.90 -10.50
N ASP A 336 10.81 39.79 -10.82
CA ASP A 336 11.06 39.35 -12.19
C ASP A 336 10.07 38.26 -12.60
N LEU A 337 9.02 38.60 -13.34
CA LEU A 337 7.98 37.68 -13.79
C LEU A 337 8.07 37.39 -15.29
N TYR A 338 9.21 37.59 -15.95
CA TYR A 338 9.32 37.36 -17.39
C TYR A 338 8.73 35.99 -17.78
N GLN A 339 7.86 35.95 -18.80
CA GLN A 339 7.18 34.73 -19.27
C GLN A 339 6.35 33.95 -18.22
N ALA A 340 6.01 34.54 -17.07
CA ALA A 340 5.11 33.89 -16.12
C ALA A 340 3.69 33.75 -16.67
N ASP A 341 2.95 32.73 -16.20
CA ASP A 341 1.55 32.50 -16.60
C ASP A 341 0.59 32.83 -15.45
N LEU A 342 -0.06 33.99 -15.55
CA LEU A 342 -1.04 34.51 -14.58
C LEU A 342 -2.49 34.23 -15.01
N LYS A 343 -2.73 33.27 -15.90
CA LYS A 343 -4.08 32.97 -16.38
C LYS A 343 -5.06 32.73 -15.21
N GLY A 344 -6.14 33.51 -15.13
CA GLY A 344 -7.17 33.36 -14.09
C GLY A 344 -6.72 33.76 -12.68
N ALA A 345 -5.52 34.34 -12.52
CA ALA A 345 -5.01 34.74 -11.22
C ALA A 345 -5.78 35.95 -10.66
N ASN A 346 -5.99 35.97 -9.35
CA ASN A 346 -6.58 37.12 -8.66
C ASN A 346 -5.47 38.07 -8.19
N LEU A 347 -5.28 39.19 -8.89
CA LEU A 347 -4.24 40.18 -8.63
C LEU A 347 -4.77 41.40 -7.86
N GLN A 348 -5.99 41.36 -7.34
CA GLN A 348 -6.64 42.53 -6.75
C GLN A 348 -5.76 43.21 -5.68
N GLY A 349 -5.44 44.48 -5.91
CA GLY A 349 -4.60 45.29 -5.01
C GLY A 349 -3.14 44.85 -4.89
N ALA A 350 -2.67 43.91 -5.72
CA ALA A 350 -1.27 43.48 -5.73
C ALA A 350 -0.35 44.63 -6.16
N ASN A 351 0.87 44.64 -5.62
CA ASN A 351 1.87 45.64 -5.96
C ASN A 351 2.92 45.06 -6.91
N PHE A 352 2.95 45.52 -8.15
CA PHE A 352 3.94 45.19 -9.17
C PHE A 352 4.77 46.42 -9.58
N MET A 353 4.93 47.39 -8.67
CA MET A 353 5.74 48.59 -8.96
C MET A 353 7.17 48.18 -9.38
N GLY A 354 7.63 48.67 -10.52
CA GLY A 354 8.94 48.34 -11.08
C GLY A 354 9.13 46.87 -11.49
N ALA A 355 8.09 46.05 -11.48
CA ALA A 355 8.20 44.63 -11.84
C ALA A 355 8.42 44.44 -13.35
N LYS A 356 9.14 43.37 -13.68
CA LYS A 356 9.32 42.90 -15.06
C LYS A 356 8.19 41.93 -15.40
N LEU A 357 7.28 42.34 -16.27
CA LEU A 357 6.08 41.61 -16.67
C LEU A 357 6.07 41.30 -18.17
N GLN A 358 7.25 41.29 -18.82
CA GLN A 358 7.32 41.07 -20.25
C GLN A 358 6.90 39.64 -20.58
N GLU A 359 6.15 39.50 -21.68
CA GLU A 359 5.60 38.23 -22.17
C GLU A 359 4.71 37.45 -21.19
N VAL A 360 4.27 38.09 -20.09
CA VAL A 360 3.37 37.48 -19.11
C VAL A 360 1.98 37.28 -19.73
N ASN A 361 1.35 36.15 -19.41
CA ASN A 361 -0.03 35.87 -19.81
C ASN A 361 -1.02 36.33 -18.74
N PHE A 362 -1.87 37.31 -19.05
CA PHE A 362 -2.87 37.87 -18.14
C PHE A 362 -4.31 37.38 -18.42
N ALA A 363 -4.50 36.39 -19.29
CA ALA A 363 -5.83 35.92 -19.67
C ALA A 363 -6.71 35.64 -18.44
N GLU A 364 -7.93 36.19 -18.40
CA GLU A 364 -8.90 35.95 -17.32
C GLU A 364 -8.43 36.41 -15.92
N SER A 365 -7.33 37.17 -15.80
CA SER A 365 -6.82 37.66 -14.52
C SER A 365 -7.60 38.88 -14.01
N ASN A 366 -7.67 39.05 -12.69
CA ASN A 366 -8.32 40.20 -12.06
C ASN A 366 -7.29 41.27 -11.67
N LEU A 367 -7.21 42.37 -12.44
CA LEU A 367 -6.27 43.49 -12.26
C LEU A 367 -6.80 44.64 -11.38
N GLN A 368 -7.96 44.48 -10.74
CA GLN A 368 -8.60 45.58 -10.02
C GLN A 368 -7.71 46.14 -8.91
N GLY A 369 -7.37 47.43 -9.01
CA GLY A 369 -6.56 48.14 -8.04
C GLY A 369 -5.09 47.70 -7.98
N THR A 370 -4.64 46.90 -8.94
CA THR A 370 -3.23 46.50 -9.07
C THR A 370 -2.34 47.72 -9.30
N LYS A 371 -1.17 47.76 -8.68
CA LYS A 371 -0.18 48.83 -8.85
C LYS A 371 0.89 48.40 -9.84
N LEU A 372 1.00 49.10 -10.97
CA LEU A 372 1.87 48.82 -12.11
C LEU A 372 2.83 49.98 -12.42
N GLN A 373 2.97 50.97 -11.53
CA GLN A 373 3.85 52.12 -11.73
C GLN A 373 5.28 51.66 -12.05
N GLY A 374 5.86 52.15 -13.15
CA GLY A 374 7.20 51.73 -13.60
C GLY A 374 7.36 50.26 -13.98
N ALA A 375 6.29 49.47 -14.04
CA ALA A 375 6.36 48.08 -14.47
C ALA A 375 6.57 47.99 -16.00
N ASP A 376 7.25 46.95 -16.46
CA ASP A 376 7.47 46.69 -17.88
C ASP A 376 6.56 45.56 -18.37
N LEU A 377 5.49 45.89 -19.09
CA LEU A 377 4.54 44.94 -19.67
C LEU A 377 4.78 44.69 -21.16
N THR A 378 5.99 44.92 -21.68
CA THR A 378 6.30 44.70 -23.10
C THR A 378 5.89 43.29 -23.55
N ASN A 379 5.13 43.18 -24.65
CA ASN A 379 4.62 41.92 -25.19
C ASN A 379 3.78 41.06 -24.20
N ALA A 380 3.27 41.64 -23.11
CA ALA A 380 2.32 40.95 -22.26
C ALA A 380 1.07 40.56 -23.07
N LYS A 381 0.56 39.36 -22.82
CA LYS A 381 -0.50 38.73 -23.63
C LYS A 381 -1.84 38.82 -22.91
N ASN A 382 -2.90 38.91 -23.70
CA ASN A 382 -4.29 38.87 -23.23
C ASN A 382 -4.59 39.97 -22.20
N LEU A 383 -4.15 41.18 -22.51
CA LEU A 383 -4.46 42.41 -21.80
C LEU A 383 -5.23 43.33 -22.73
N ASN A 384 -6.33 43.90 -22.26
CA ASN A 384 -7.05 44.94 -23.01
C ASN A 384 -7.16 46.26 -22.22
N SER A 385 -7.51 47.33 -22.95
CA SER A 385 -7.63 48.68 -22.40
C SER A 385 -8.69 48.81 -21.28
N GLN A 386 -9.68 47.93 -21.24
CA GLN A 386 -10.69 47.94 -20.18
C GLN A 386 -10.12 47.35 -18.88
N GLU A 387 -9.43 46.22 -18.95
CA GLU A 387 -8.80 45.58 -17.80
C GLU A 387 -7.76 46.49 -17.15
N ILE A 388 -6.89 47.10 -17.97
CA ILE A 388 -5.80 47.96 -17.50
C ILE A 388 -6.32 49.26 -16.86
N SER A 389 -7.52 49.72 -17.23
CA SER A 389 -8.13 50.93 -16.67
C SER A 389 -8.45 50.80 -15.17
N SER A 390 -8.63 49.57 -14.69
CA SER A 390 -8.87 49.28 -13.26
C SER A 390 -7.60 49.26 -12.42
N ALA A 391 -6.43 49.28 -13.05
CA ALA A 391 -5.12 49.32 -12.41
C ALA A 391 -4.55 50.74 -12.32
N TYR A 392 -3.49 50.89 -11.52
CA TYR A 392 -2.76 52.12 -11.32
C TYR A 392 -1.39 52.03 -11.98
N GLY A 393 -1.12 52.85 -12.98
CA GLY A 393 0.20 53.01 -13.56
C GLY A 393 0.57 54.48 -13.67
N ASP A 394 1.75 54.75 -14.22
CA ASP A 394 2.27 56.10 -14.42
C ASP A 394 3.02 56.19 -15.74
N SER A 395 3.54 57.37 -16.07
CA SER A 395 4.34 57.64 -17.28
C SER A 395 5.55 56.69 -17.47
N ARG A 396 6.01 56.02 -16.41
CA ARG A 396 7.13 55.05 -16.45
C ARG A 396 6.66 53.63 -16.75
N THR A 397 5.38 53.31 -16.57
CA THR A 397 4.82 52.00 -16.92
C THR A 397 4.89 51.80 -18.44
N ILE A 398 5.49 50.70 -18.89
CA ILE A 398 5.57 50.31 -20.30
C ILE A 398 4.41 49.36 -20.59
N LEU A 399 3.63 49.65 -21.64
CA LEU A 399 2.46 48.86 -22.04
C LEU A 399 2.74 48.10 -23.35
N PRO A 400 2.03 46.99 -23.62
CA PRO A 400 1.98 46.39 -24.95
C PRO A 400 1.55 47.40 -26.03
N GLU A 401 1.99 47.20 -27.27
CA GLU A 401 1.71 48.12 -28.40
C GLU A 401 0.21 48.29 -28.68
N ASP A 402 -0.59 47.26 -28.39
CA ASP A 402 -2.04 47.19 -28.64
C ASP A 402 -2.90 47.71 -27.47
N VAL A 403 -2.28 48.10 -26.35
CA VAL A 403 -3.00 48.57 -25.15
C VAL A 403 -2.91 50.10 -25.03
N VAL A 404 -4.08 50.74 -25.02
CA VAL A 404 -4.15 52.20 -24.86
C VAL A 404 -3.95 52.57 -23.39
N ARG A 405 -3.01 53.49 -23.14
CA ARG A 405 -2.74 54.03 -21.80
C ARG A 405 -3.99 54.69 -21.21
N PRO A 406 -4.42 54.32 -19.98
CA PRO A 406 -5.51 55.00 -19.31
C PRO A 406 -5.22 56.47 -19.02
N ALA A 407 -6.22 57.34 -19.19
CA ALA A 407 -6.06 58.80 -19.04
C ALA A 407 -5.68 59.24 -17.61
N HIS A 408 -5.99 58.44 -16.59
CA HIS A 408 -5.65 58.72 -15.20
C HIS A 408 -4.22 58.33 -14.81
N TRP A 409 -3.48 57.66 -15.70
CA TRP A 409 -2.06 57.33 -15.47
C TRP A 409 -1.22 58.56 -15.81
N LYS A 410 -0.71 59.23 -14.77
CA LYS A 410 0.08 60.48 -14.90
C LYS A 410 1.57 60.22 -15.04
#